data_AF-A0A6N8TBM8-F1
#
_entry.id   AF-A0A6N8TBM8-F1
#
_cell.length_a   1.000
_cell.length_b   1.000
_cell.length_c   1.000
_cell.angle_alpha   90.00
_cell.angle_beta   90.00
_cell.angle_gamma   90.00
#
_symmetry.space_group_name_H-M   'P 1'
#
loop_
_entity.id
_entity.type
_entity.pdbx_description
1 polymer ?
#
loop_
_entity_poly.entity_id
_entity_poly.type
_entity_poly.pdbx_seq_one_letter_code
_entity_poly.pdbx_strand_id
1 'polypeptide(L)'
;MQMSADGKKLFRSSLIVLSVLLGTTALTVPARPAFALSELKKAPGEEPQKPAEDEKAAPVEEKQEEPETSPLELPMPDPLIRRNGAVTEPADEPPVTDETPDETPQAPVEVIRDIEKAPEPVRRMRELIVEAAASGDIQRLAPLLGKGMTETQVSLVESNESPVETLKGQSGDPDGNEVLAILLDVLATGFVHVGKGTPDEMYVWPYFAEKPLAGLTPPEKVDLLRIVTAGDYADMQEFGSYNFYRVGITPDGQWKFFVTGE
;
A
#
# COMPACT_ATOMS: atom_id res chain seq x y z
N MET A 1 -50.14 -51.13 22.60
CA MET A 1 -49.23 -51.49 21.49
C MET A 1 -48.14 -50.42 21.42
N GLN A 2 -47.15 -50.33 22.33
CA GLN A 2 -46.39 -51.32 23.14
C GLN A 2 -45.20 -51.94 22.38
N MET A 3 -44.07 -52.12 23.09
CA MET A 3 -42.69 -52.42 22.59
C MET A 3 -42.05 -51.19 21.90
N SER A 4 -40.94 -50.59 22.34
CA SER A 4 -39.95 -50.82 23.42
C SER A 4 -38.89 -51.92 23.22
N ALA A 5 -37.66 -51.46 22.94
CA ALA A 5 -36.32 -52.03 23.21
C ALA A 5 -35.32 -50.92 22.81
N ASP A 6 -34.71 -50.12 23.69
CA ASP A 6 -33.64 -50.43 24.67
C ASP A 6 -32.54 -51.38 24.13
N GLY A 7 -31.28 -50.93 24.24
CA GLY A 7 -30.14 -51.49 23.51
C GLY A 7 -28.79 -51.31 24.20
N LYS A 8 -28.78 -51.30 25.55
CA LYS A 8 -27.57 -51.13 26.35
C LYS A 8 -26.55 -52.26 26.15
N LYS A 9 -25.32 -51.89 25.78
CA LYS A 9 -24.08 -52.68 26.01
C LYS A 9 -23.03 -51.73 26.59
N LEU A 10 -22.87 -51.72 27.91
CA LEU A 10 -22.05 -52.62 28.74
C LEU A 10 -20.57 -52.18 28.82
N PHE A 11 -20.21 -51.76 30.03
CA PHE A 11 -18.88 -51.40 30.51
C PHE A 11 -17.74 -52.29 30.01
N ARG A 12 -16.60 -51.66 29.70
CA ARG A 12 -15.28 -52.11 30.20
C ARG A 12 -14.42 -50.93 30.63
N SER A 13 -14.33 -50.70 31.94
CA SER A 13 -13.28 -49.89 32.54
C SER A 13 -12.05 -50.77 32.78
N SER A 14 -10.85 -50.26 32.51
CA SER A 14 -9.61 -50.84 33.04
C SER A 14 -8.54 -49.76 33.19
N LEU A 15 -8.10 -49.55 34.43
CA LEU A 15 -6.95 -48.70 34.81
C LEU A 15 -5.79 -49.62 35.20
N ILE A 16 -4.59 -49.32 34.70
CA ILE A 16 -3.23 -49.72 35.12
C ILE A 16 -2.35 -48.97 34.08
N VAL A 17 -1.70 -47.84 34.34
CA VAL A 17 -0.74 -47.45 35.40
C VAL A 17 0.54 -48.30 35.34
N LEU A 18 1.62 -47.74 34.79
CA LEU A 18 2.91 -47.50 35.49
C LEU A 18 4.10 -47.24 34.52
N SER A 19 4.86 -46.17 34.80
CA SER A 19 6.29 -45.95 34.46
C SER A 19 6.77 -45.67 33.01
N VAL A 20 7.91 -44.97 32.78
CA VAL A 20 8.57 -43.83 33.50
C VAL A 20 9.75 -43.23 32.69
N LEU A 21 10.13 -41.97 33.01
CA LEU A 21 11.43 -41.27 32.77
C LEU A 21 11.86 -40.74 31.38
N LEU A 22 12.59 -39.61 31.47
CA LEU A 22 13.61 -39.01 30.58
C LEU A 22 13.19 -38.38 29.24
N GLY A 23 13.43 -37.07 29.10
CA GLY A 23 13.24 -36.33 27.84
C GLY A 23 13.37 -34.79 27.88
N THR A 24 13.89 -34.18 28.95
CA THR A 24 13.93 -32.70 29.11
C THR A 24 15.11 -32.06 28.36
N THR A 25 14.97 -31.83 27.05
CA THR A 25 15.89 -30.98 26.27
C THR A 25 15.38 -29.55 26.20
N ALA A 26 15.81 -28.72 27.16
CA ALA A 26 15.60 -27.27 27.09
C ALA A 26 16.56 -26.64 26.07
N LEU A 27 16.05 -26.33 24.87
CA LEU A 27 16.81 -25.57 23.86
C LEU A 27 16.85 -24.08 24.27
N THR A 28 17.87 -23.72 25.05
CA THR A 28 18.21 -22.33 25.33
C THR A 28 18.68 -21.65 24.04
N VAL A 29 17.84 -20.81 23.45
CA VAL A 29 18.22 -19.96 22.31
C VAL A 29 19.03 -18.76 22.83
N PRO A 30 20.34 -18.63 22.53
CA PRO A 30 21.06 -17.40 22.84
C PRO A 30 20.58 -16.30 21.90
N ALA A 31 20.18 -15.15 22.47
CA ALA A 31 19.88 -13.96 21.68
C ALA A 31 21.15 -13.54 20.92
N ARG A 32 21.08 -13.50 19.59
CA ARG A 32 22.17 -12.96 18.76
C ARG A 32 22.14 -11.43 18.81
N PRO A 33 23.30 -10.75 18.85
CA PRO A 33 23.34 -9.30 18.78
C PRO A 33 22.79 -8.81 17.42
N ALA A 34 22.19 -7.63 17.42
CA ALA A 34 21.80 -6.95 16.19
C ALA A 34 23.07 -6.56 15.41
N PHE A 35 23.24 -7.10 14.20
CA PHE A 35 24.32 -6.69 13.32
C PHE A 35 23.96 -5.37 12.65
N ALA A 36 24.74 -4.33 12.93
CA ALA A 36 24.60 -3.02 12.30
C ALA A 36 24.96 -3.07 10.80
N LEU A 37 24.39 -2.16 10.02
CA LEU A 37 24.66 -2.00 8.59
C LEU A 37 26.05 -1.38 8.35
N SER A 38 27.06 -2.22 8.29
CA SER A 38 28.43 -1.88 7.85
C SER A 38 29.05 -3.07 7.13
N GLU A 39 30.15 -2.85 6.40
CA GLU A 39 30.82 -3.86 5.56
C GLU A 39 30.04 -4.36 4.33
N LEU A 40 29.68 -3.45 3.41
CA LEU A 40 29.48 -3.83 2.01
C LEU A 40 30.80 -4.35 1.43
N LYS A 41 30.89 -5.67 1.25
CA LYS A 41 32.14 -6.36 0.97
C LYS A 41 32.58 -6.19 -0.49
N LYS A 42 33.72 -5.51 -0.72
CA LYS A 42 34.35 -5.37 -2.05
C LYS A 42 34.61 -6.75 -2.67
N ALA A 43 34.33 -6.89 -3.97
CA ALA A 43 34.49 -8.15 -4.69
C ALA A 43 35.99 -8.54 -4.85
N PRO A 44 36.34 -9.83 -4.93
CA PRO A 44 37.74 -10.27 -5.05
C PRO A 44 38.20 -10.14 -6.52
N GLY A 45 39.21 -9.31 -6.79
CA GLY A 45 39.73 -9.13 -8.16
C GLY A 45 40.90 -8.16 -8.36
N GLU A 46 41.53 -7.64 -7.30
CA GLU A 46 42.69 -6.73 -7.40
C GLU A 46 43.88 -7.28 -6.61
N GLU A 47 44.93 -7.69 -7.33
CA GLU A 47 46.25 -7.98 -6.75
C GLU A 47 47.09 -6.70 -6.71
N PRO A 48 47.77 -6.37 -5.59
CA PRO A 48 48.67 -5.21 -5.54
C PRO A 48 49.97 -5.51 -6.29
N GLN A 49 50.10 -4.99 -7.52
CA GLN A 49 51.35 -5.14 -8.28
C GLN A 49 52.44 -4.17 -7.79
N LYS A 50 53.67 -4.68 -7.79
CA LYS A 50 54.89 -4.03 -7.28
C LYS A 50 55.51 -3.10 -8.35
N PRO A 51 56.16 -1.98 -7.99
CA PRO A 51 56.89 -1.15 -8.95
C PRO A 51 57.99 -1.93 -9.69
N ALA A 52 58.20 -1.59 -10.96
CA ALA A 52 59.26 -2.10 -11.81
C ALA A 52 60.33 -1.01 -12.06
N GLU A 53 61.58 -1.42 -12.18
CA GLU A 53 62.72 -0.58 -12.56
C GLU A 53 63.08 -0.80 -14.05
N ASP A 54 63.89 0.09 -14.63
CA ASP A 54 64.20 0.13 -16.07
C ASP A 54 64.85 -1.14 -16.66
N GLU A 55 64.43 -1.52 -17.88
CA GLU A 55 65.41 -1.61 -18.98
C GLU A 55 64.77 -1.38 -20.37
N LYS A 56 65.59 -1.34 -21.43
CA LYS A 56 65.38 -0.44 -22.58
C LYS A 56 65.62 -1.10 -23.94
N ALA A 57 64.58 -1.21 -24.78
CA ALA A 57 64.71 -1.43 -26.22
C ALA A 57 63.51 -0.91 -27.03
N ALA A 58 63.78 -0.32 -28.19
CA ALA A 58 62.82 0.02 -29.26
C ALA A 58 63.48 -0.41 -30.60
N PRO A 59 62.75 -0.61 -31.73
CA PRO A 59 62.13 0.51 -32.48
C PRO A 59 60.81 0.20 -33.26
N VAL A 60 60.06 1.28 -33.62
CA VAL A 60 59.43 1.61 -34.94
C VAL A 60 58.63 0.50 -35.71
N GLU A 61 57.42 0.66 -36.27
CA GLU A 61 56.50 1.79 -36.66
C GLU A 61 55.01 1.29 -36.52
N GLU A 62 53.89 1.93 -36.90
CA GLU A 62 53.55 3.19 -37.60
C GLU A 62 52.22 3.82 -37.06
N LYS A 63 52.19 5.17 -36.94
CA LYS A 63 51.09 6.16 -37.14
C LYS A 63 49.60 5.72 -37.15
N GLN A 64 48.77 6.32 -36.28
CA GLN A 64 47.57 7.09 -36.67
C GLN A 64 46.89 7.88 -35.52
N GLU A 65 46.85 9.21 -35.69
CA GLU A 65 45.77 10.18 -35.39
C GLU A 65 44.92 10.08 -34.10
N GLU A 66 45.13 11.05 -33.20
CA GLU A 66 44.21 11.43 -32.10
C GLU A 66 43.12 12.41 -32.58
N PRO A 67 41.94 12.38 -31.95
CA PRO A 67 41.13 13.57 -31.72
C PRO A 67 40.95 13.83 -30.21
N GLU A 68 41.38 15.00 -29.73
CA GLU A 68 41.17 15.40 -28.32
C GLU A 68 39.67 15.53 -27.99
N THR A 69 39.21 14.82 -26.96
CA THR A 69 37.87 14.98 -26.39
C THR A 69 37.94 15.69 -25.04
N SER A 70 38.00 17.03 -25.08
CA SER A 70 37.83 17.87 -23.89
C SER A 70 36.55 17.48 -23.13
N PRO A 71 36.60 17.32 -21.79
CA PRO A 71 35.40 17.01 -21.01
C PRO A 71 34.32 18.08 -21.17
N LEU A 72 33.10 17.64 -21.42
CA LEU A 72 31.91 18.51 -21.44
C LEU A 72 31.59 18.96 -20.01
N GLU A 73 31.95 20.20 -19.67
CA GLU A 73 31.43 20.86 -18.46
C GLU A 73 29.91 21.03 -18.58
N LEU A 74 29.15 20.28 -17.77
CA LEU A 74 27.71 20.45 -17.66
C LEU A 74 27.43 21.73 -16.84
N PRO A 75 26.68 22.72 -17.36
CA PRO A 75 26.38 23.93 -16.62
C PRO A 75 25.43 23.64 -15.46
N MET A 76 25.81 24.06 -14.25
CA MET A 76 24.94 24.01 -13.07
C MET A 76 23.78 25.01 -13.22
N PRO A 77 22.53 24.66 -12.85
CA PRO A 77 21.40 25.57 -12.88
C PRO A 77 21.49 26.63 -11.75
N ASP A 78 21.11 27.88 -12.07
CA ASP A 78 21.13 29.00 -11.13
C ASP A 78 20.10 28.87 -9.99
N PRO A 79 20.45 29.23 -8.74
CA PRO A 79 19.52 29.22 -7.61
C PRO A 79 18.55 30.41 -7.65
N LEU A 80 17.28 30.16 -7.97
CA LEU A 80 16.22 31.18 -8.06
C LEU A 80 15.71 31.71 -6.70
N ILE A 81 16.60 32.25 -5.86
CA ILE A 81 16.25 32.89 -4.57
C ILE A 81 16.62 34.38 -4.61
N ARG A 82 15.68 35.23 -5.07
CA ARG A 82 15.81 36.70 -4.98
C ARG A 82 15.43 37.18 -3.58
N ARG A 83 16.40 37.23 -2.65
CA ARG A 83 16.19 37.76 -1.29
C ARG A 83 16.48 39.27 -1.18
N ASN A 84 15.52 40.08 -1.64
CA ASN A 84 15.29 41.47 -1.20
C ASN A 84 13.84 41.51 -0.67
N GLY A 85 13.44 42.30 0.33
CA GLY A 85 14.09 43.28 1.20
C GLY A 85 12.98 44.08 1.90
N ALA A 86 13.13 44.46 3.18
CA ALA A 86 12.07 45.17 3.94
C ALA A 86 11.73 46.55 3.29
N VAL A 87 10.57 47.18 3.50
CA VAL A 87 9.86 47.61 4.74
C VAL A 87 8.35 47.85 4.37
N THR A 88 7.33 47.72 5.24
CA THR A 88 6.71 48.79 6.07
C THR A 88 5.59 48.24 6.99
N GLU A 89 5.18 49.07 7.96
CA GLU A 89 4.29 48.85 9.12
C GLU A 89 2.76 48.80 8.82
N PRO A 90 1.86 48.55 9.82
CA PRO A 90 0.59 47.85 9.60
C PRO A 90 -0.63 48.74 9.31
N ALA A 91 -1.76 48.08 8.99
CA ALA A 91 -3.10 48.67 8.97
C ALA A 91 -3.98 48.03 10.06
N ASP A 92 -4.70 48.86 10.83
CA ASP A 92 -5.79 48.42 11.71
C ASP A 92 -7.05 48.19 10.88
N GLU A 93 -7.51 46.93 10.80
CA GLU A 93 -8.89 46.60 10.43
C GLU A 93 -9.49 45.63 11.47
N PRO A 94 -10.77 45.78 11.84
CA PRO A 94 -11.38 45.00 12.91
C PRO A 94 -11.54 43.53 12.52
N PRO A 95 -11.56 42.60 13.50
CA PRO A 95 -11.69 41.18 13.19
C PRO A 95 -13.04 40.90 12.52
N VAL A 96 -12.99 40.50 11.26
CA VAL A 96 -14.09 39.77 10.63
C VAL A 96 -14.22 38.46 11.40
N THR A 97 -15.40 38.16 11.91
CA THR A 97 -15.66 36.86 12.52
C THR A 97 -15.71 35.81 11.42
N ASP A 98 -14.65 35.00 11.32
CA ASP A 98 -14.72 33.72 10.62
C ASP A 98 -15.80 32.87 11.29
N GLU A 99 -16.96 32.79 10.62
CA GLU A 99 -17.93 31.73 10.88
C GLU A 99 -17.43 30.45 10.20
N THR A 100 -16.30 29.92 10.69
CA THR A 100 -15.91 28.54 10.41
C THR A 100 -17.07 27.63 10.83
N PRO A 101 -17.58 26.77 9.92
CA PRO A 101 -18.55 25.76 10.31
C PRO A 101 -18.01 24.94 11.47
N ASP A 102 -18.85 24.67 12.47
CA ASP A 102 -18.48 23.93 13.68
C ASP A 102 -18.17 22.47 13.33
N GLU A 103 -16.91 22.20 12.94
CA GLU A 103 -16.36 20.86 12.77
C GLU A 103 -16.34 20.14 14.12
N THR A 104 -17.51 19.66 14.54
CA THR A 104 -17.67 18.77 15.69
C THR A 104 -16.59 17.67 15.61
N PRO A 105 -15.62 17.61 16.56
CA PRO A 105 -14.43 16.81 16.36
C PRO A 105 -14.74 15.34 16.12
N GLN A 106 -14.53 14.89 14.88
CA GLN A 106 -14.77 13.51 14.49
C GLN A 106 -13.90 12.60 15.37
N ALA A 107 -14.51 11.55 15.93
CA ALA A 107 -13.81 10.62 16.79
C ALA A 107 -12.63 9.98 16.01
N PRO A 108 -11.41 9.89 16.60
CA PRO A 108 -10.23 9.40 15.87
C PRO A 108 -10.47 8.04 15.23
N VAL A 109 -10.43 7.99 13.90
CA VAL A 109 -10.77 6.80 13.11
C VAL A 109 -9.73 5.68 13.35
N GLU A 110 -10.18 4.49 13.76
CA GLU A 110 -9.27 3.36 14.03
C GLU A 110 -8.71 2.81 12.70
N VAL A 111 -7.43 3.08 12.44
CA VAL A 111 -6.72 2.54 11.28
C VAL A 111 -6.30 1.09 11.53
N ILE A 112 -6.96 0.18 10.82
CA ILE A 112 -6.76 -1.26 10.89
C ILE A 112 -5.76 -1.69 9.80
N ARG A 113 -4.56 -2.12 10.21
CA ARG A 113 -3.53 -2.66 9.30
C ARG A 113 -3.45 -4.19 9.26
N ASP A 114 -4.16 -4.86 10.16
CA ASP A 114 -4.22 -6.32 10.24
C ASP A 114 -5.53 -6.82 9.61
N ILE A 115 -5.43 -7.54 8.50
CA ILE A 115 -6.60 -8.08 7.79
C ILE A 115 -7.38 -9.08 8.63
N GLU A 116 -6.77 -9.79 9.57
CA GLU A 116 -7.46 -10.76 10.43
C GLU A 116 -8.45 -10.13 11.42
N LYS A 117 -8.39 -8.80 11.60
CA LYS A 117 -9.41 -8.04 12.34
C LYS A 117 -10.72 -7.84 11.55
N ALA A 118 -10.73 -8.03 10.22
CA ALA A 118 -11.95 -7.96 9.42
C ALA A 118 -12.77 -9.28 9.48
N PRO A 119 -14.11 -9.22 9.32
CA PRO A 119 -14.98 -10.39 9.18
C PRO A 119 -14.55 -11.31 8.03
N GLU A 120 -14.73 -12.62 8.17
CA GLU A 120 -14.36 -13.60 7.14
C GLU A 120 -14.89 -13.26 5.73
N PRO A 121 -16.16 -12.83 5.54
CA PRO A 121 -16.65 -12.47 4.20
C PRO A 121 -15.90 -11.30 3.56
N VAL A 122 -15.49 -10.31 4.36
CA VAL A 122 -14.70 -9.16 3.91
C VAL A 122 -13.30 -9.59 3.50
N ARG A 123 -12.65 -10.43 4.32
CA ARG A 123 -11.31 -10.97 4.01
C ARG A 123 -11.33 -11.82 2.75
N ARG A 124 -12.33 -12.68 2.61
CA ARG A 124 -12.52 -13.56 1.47
C ARG A 124 -12.84 -12.78 0.19
N MET A 125 -13.66 -11.74 0.25
CA MET A 125 -13.89 -10.86 -0.91
C MET A 125 -12.59 -10.15 -1.31
N ARG A 126 -11.84 -9.57 -0.36
CA ARG A 126 -10.53 -8.96 -0.65
C ARG A 126 -9.55 -9.97 -1.25
N GLU A 127 -9.49 -11.20 -0.74
CA GLU A 127 -8.62 -12.26 -1.26
C GLU A 127 -8.97 -12.64 -2.71
N LEU A 128 -10.26 -12.77 -3.04
CA LEU A 128 -10.74 -13.00 -4.40
C LEU A 128 -10.42 -11.83 -5.35
N ILE A 129 -10.58 -10.58 -4.90
CA ILE A 129 -10.22 -9.39 -5.69
C ILE A 129 -8.72 -9.35 -5.96
N VAL A 130 -7.90 -9.66 -4.95
CA VAL A 130 -6.42 -9.73 -5.09
C VAL A 130 -6.00 -10.86 -6.03
N GLU A 131 -6.60 -12.05 -5.95
CA GLU A 131 -6.31 -13.16 -6.88
C GLU A 131 -6.72 -12.81 -8.33
N ALA A 132 -7.86 -12.15 -8.52
CA ALA A 132 -8.33 -11.69 -9.81
C ALA A 132 -7.38 -10.63 -10.41
N ALA A 133 -7.05 -9.58 -9.65
CA ALA A 133 -6.20 -8.50 -10.12
C ALA A 133 -4.74 -8.93 -10.36
N ALA A 134 -4.17 -9.77 -9.50
CA ALA A 134 -2.80 -10.28 -9.64
C ALA A 134 -2.59 -11.22 -10.84
N SER A 135 -3.65 -11.56 -11.58
CA SER A 135 -3.57 -12.35 -12.81
C SER A 135 -3.31 -11.55 -14.09
N GLY A 136 -3.58 -10.22 -14.07
CA GLY A 136 -3.64 -9.38 -15.27
C GLY A 136 -4.90 -9.55 -16.15
N ASP A 137 -5.78 -10.51 -15.85
CA ASP A 137 -7.05 -10.69 -16.58
C ASP A 137 -8.20 -9.98 -15.86
N ILE A 138 -8.55 -8.78 -16.33
CA ILE A 138 -9.65 -7.97 -15.78
C ILE A 138 -11.03 -8.68 -15.85
N GLN A 139 -11.20 -9.67 -16.73
CA GLN A 139 -12.44 -10.47 -16.77
C GLN A 139 -12.63 -11.33 -15.51
N ARG A 140 -11.58 -11.59 -14.72
CA ARG A 140 -11.69 -12.26 -13.42
C ARG A 140 -12.40 -11.43 -12.35
N LEU A 141 -12.56 -10.11 -12.54
CA LEU A 141 -13.39 -9.27 -11.67
C LEU A 141 -14.90 -9.45 -11.94
N ALA A 142 -15.29 -9.86 -13.15
CA ALA A 142 -16.70 -10.02 -13.55
C ALA A 142 -17.59 -10.85 -12.59
N PRO A 143 -17.14 -11.98 -11.99
CA PRO A 143 -17.93 -12.71 -11.00
C PRO A 143 -17.98 -12.06 -9.61
N LEU A 144 -17.16 -11.04 -9.33
CA LEU A 144 -17.07 -10.37 -8.03
C LEU A 144 -17.89 -9.07 -7.98
N LEU A 145 -18.04 -8.39 -9.13
CA LEU A 145 -18.65 -7.05 -9.26
C LEU A 145 -20.18 -6.99 -9.09
N GLY A 146 -20.81 -8.02 -8.50
CA GLY A 146 -22.25 -8.09 -8.29
C GLY A 146 -23.09 -8.03 -9.57
N LYS A 147 -24.42 -7.82 -9.45
CA LYS A 147 -25.35 -7.49 -10.56
C LYS A 147 -26.56 -6.71 -10.07
N GLY A 148 -27.03 -5.73 -10.85
CA GLY A 148 -28.23 -4.95 -10.53
C GLY A 148 -28.17 -4.29 -9.16
N MET A 149 -29.07 -4.63 -8.23
CA MET A 149 -29.10 -4.03 -6.88
C MET A 149 -27.86 -4.31 -6.02
N THR A 150 -27.01 -5.29 -6.39
CA THR A 150 -25.73 -5.55 -5.70
C THR A 150 -24.50 -5.25 -6.57
N GLU A 151 -24.69 -4.63 -7.73
CA GLU A 151 -23.61 -4.26 -8.65
C GLU A 151 -22.62 -3.31 -7.97
N THR A 152 -21.33 -3.58 -8.12
CA THR A 152 -20.27 -2.74 -7.56
C THR A 152 -20.22 -1.43 -8.32
N GLN A 153 -20.36 -0.30 -7.61
CA GLN A 153 -20.17 1.01 -8.22
C GLN A 153 -18.69 1.19 -8.62
N VAL A 154 -18.43 1.34 -9.91
CA VAL A 154 -17.07 1.56 -10.46
C VAL A 154 -16.83 2.96 -11.02
N SER A 155 -17.86 3.83 -10.97
CA SER A 155 -17.79 5.22 -11.39
C SER A 155 -18.75 6.07 -10.55
N LEU A 156 -18.39 7.32 -10.31
CA LEU A 156 -19.31 8.33 -9.74
C LEU A 156 -20.28 8.88 -10.79
N VAL A 157 -19.88 8.82 -12.07
CA VAL A 157 -20.74 9.17 -13.22
C VAL A 157 -21.44 7.91 -13.72
N GLU A 158 -22.77 7.94 -13.83
CA GLU A 158 -23.56 6.83 -14.38
C GLU A 158 -23.19 6.54 -15.85
N SER A 159 -23.04 5.26 -16.19
CA SER A 159 -22.82 4.78 -17.57
C SER A 159 -23.80 3.65 -17.90
N ASN A 160 -23.86 3.25 -19.18
CA ASN A 160 -24.61 2.05 -19.62
C ASN A 160 -23.66 0.89 -19.99
N GLU A 161 -22.38 1.00 -19.64
CA GLU A 161 -21.36 -0.02 -19.87
C GLU A 161 -21.37 -1.03 -18.73
N SER A 162 -20.82 -2.23 -18.93
CA SER A 162 -20.62 -3.14 -17.79
C SER A 162 -19.51 -2.62 -16.87
N PRO A 163 -19.54 -2.92 -15.54
CA PRO A 163 -18.50 -2.47 -14.62
C PRO A 163 -17.07 -2.87 -15.02
N VAL A 164 -16.89 -3.98 -15.76
CA VAL A 164 -15.58 -4.40 -16.29
C VAL A 164 -15.13 -3.53 -17.47
N GLU A 165 -16.05 -3.09 -18.32
CA GLU A 165 -15.76 -2.18 -19.45
C GLU A 165 -15.44 -0.77 -18.93
N THR A 166 -16.21 -0.26 -17.97
CA THR A 166 -15.93 1.06 -17.36
C THR A 166 -14.60 1.06 -16.60
N LEU A 167 -14.27 0.04 -15.80
CA LEU A 167 -12.92 -0.07 -15.20
C LEU A 167 -11.83 -0.13 -16.26
N LYS A 168 -12.03 -0.90 -17.34
CA LYS A 168 -11.07 -0.97 -18.43
C LYS A 168 -10.88 0.38 -19.14
N GLY A 169 -11.95 1.16 -19.30
CA GLY A 169 -11.91 2.51 -19.86
C GLY A 169 -11.27 3.58 -18.96
N GLN A 170 -11.11 3.29 -17.66
CA GLN A 170 -10.35 4.12 -16.71
C GLN A 170 -8.84 3.83 -16.70
N SER A 171 -8.41 2.73 -17.32
CA SER A 171 -7.00 2.33 -17.42
C SER A 171 -6.31 3.09 -18.58
N GLY A 172 -5.09 3.59 -18.36
CA GLY A 172 -4.26 4.19 -19.40
C GLY A 172 -3.66 3.17 -20.38
N ASP A 173 -3.81 1.88 -20.11
CA ASP A 173 -3.43 0.76 -20.99
C ASP A 173 -4.66 0.07 -21.62
N PRO A 174 -4.56 -0.46 -22.86
CA PRO A 174 -5.70 -1.04 -23.58
C PRO A 174 -6.13 -2.42 -23.06
N ASP A 175 -5.49 -2.96 -22.02
CA ASP A 175 -5.78 -4.28 -21.47
C ASP A 175 -6.50 -4.20 -20.11
N GLY A 176 -6.17 -3.22 -19.27
CA GLY A 176 -6.73 -2.98 -17.95
C GLY A 176 -5.73 -3.20 -16.81
N ASN A 177 -4.43 -3.30 -17.10
CA ASN A 177 -3.40 -3.65 -16.11
C ASN A 177 -3.12 -2.54 -15.10
N GLU A 178 -3.20 -1.26 -15.50
CA GLU A 178 -2.98 -0.12 -14.60
C GLU A 178 -4.07 -0.06 -13.51
N VAL A 179 -5.35 -0.15 -13.89
CA VAL A 179 -6.45 -0.15 -12.91
C VAL A 179 -6.42 -1.38 -11.99
N LEU A 180 -5.94 -2.54 -12.48
CA LEU A 180 -5.68 -3.71 -11.63
C LEU A 180 -4.50 -3.53 -10.67
N ALA A 181 -3.43 -2.85 -11.09
CA ALA A 181 -2.30 -2.52 -10.22
C ALA A 181 -2.71 -1.54 -9.11
N ILE A 182 -3.45 -0.48 -9.46
CA ILE A 182 -4.03 0.49 -8.52
C ILE A 182 -4.93 -0.22 -7.49
N LEU A 183 -5.77 -1.16 -7.93
CA LEU A 183 -6.64 -1.96 -7.04
C LEU A 183 -5.83 -2.80 -6.04
N LEU A 184 -4.70 -3.39 -6.46
CA LEU A 184 -3.80 -4.13 -5.58
C LEU A 184 -3.11 -3.21 -4.57
N ASP A 185 -2.58 -2.07 -5.01
CA ASP A 185 -1.87 -1.12 -4.15
C ASP A 185 -2.80 -0.46 -3.13
N VAL A 186 -4.03 -0.08 -3.52
CA VAL A 186 -5.08 0.38 -2.59
C VAL A 186 -5.41 -0.70 -1.55
N LEU A 187 -5.63 -1.96 -1.97
CA LEU A 187 -5.93 -3.06 -1.06
C LEU A 187 -4.72 -3.51 -0.21
N ALA A 188 -3.50 -3.12 -0.55
CA ALA A 188 -2.29 -3.34 0.26
C ALA A 188 -2.14 -2.34 1.42
N THR A 189 -2.92 -1.25 1.43
CA THR A 189 -2.96 -0.29 2.55
C THR A 189 -3.77 -0.83 3.74
N GLY A 190 -3.72 -0.10 4.87
CA GLY A 190 -4.68 -0.29 5.96
C GLY A 190 -6.08 0.19 5.60
N PHE A 191 -7.07 -0.23 6.38
CA PHE A 191 -8.49 0.09 6.21
C PHE A 191 -9.10 0.62 7.50
N VAL A 192 -10.36 1.04 7.41
CA VAL A 192 -11.15 1.50 8.57
C VAL A 192 -12.53 0.83 8.57
N HIS A 193 -13.21 0.84 9.72
CA HIS A 193 -14.58 0.33 9.88
C HIS A 193 -15.52 1.52 10.13
N VAL A 194 -16.28 1.92 9.12
CA VAL A 194 -17.23 3.06 9.18
C VAL A 194 -18.68 2.59 9.18
N GLY A 195 -19.61 3.49 9.51
CA GLY A 195 -21.05 3.21 9.47
C GLY A 195 -21.55 2.14 10.46
N LYS A 196 -20.77 1.79 11.48
CA LYS A 196 -21.04 0.65 12.37
C LYS A 196 -22.44 0.68 13.00
N GLY A 197 -23.25 -0.33 12.70
CA GLY A 197 -24.64 -0.46 13.12
C GLY A 197 -25.67 0.27 12.24
N THR A 198 -25.27 0.84 11.10
CA THR A 198 -26.15 1.50 10.12
C THR A 198 -26.19 0.76 8.78
N PRO A 199 -27.10 1.11 7.84
CA PRO A 199 -27.09 0.57 6.47
C PRO A 199 -25.82 0.89 5.66
N ASP A 200 -24.97 1.77 6.18
CA ASP A 200 -23.71 2.20 5.58
C ASP A 200 -22.50 1.59 6.28
N GLU A 201 -22.69 0.53 7.08
CA GLU A 201 -21.60 -0.23 7.67
C GLU A 201 -20.72 -0.85 6.58
N MET A 202 -19.44 -0.51 6.57
CA MET A 202 -18.47 -0.99 5.57
C MET A 202 -17.03 -0.89 6.04
N TYR A 203 -16.16 -1.65 5.37
CA TYR A 203 -14.72 -1.61 5.50
C TYR A 203 -14.14 -0.90 4.28
N VAL A 204 -13.42 0.21 4.52
CA VAL A 204 -12.93 1.12 3.47
C VAL A 204 -11.41 1.09 3.38
N TRP A 205 -10.91 0.82 2.18
CA TRP A 205 -9.53 1.07 1.77
C TRP A 205 -9.48 2.29 0.83
N PRO A 206 -8.42 3.10 0.86
CA PRO A 206 -7.40 3.17 1.89
C PRO A 206 -7.92 3.92 3.12
N TYR A 207 -7.31 3.69 4.29
CA TYR A 207 -7.72 4.34 5.55
C TYR A 207 -7.68 5.89 5.53
N PHE A 208 -6.94 6.49 4.59
CA PHE A 208 -6.86 7.94 4.41
C PHE A 208 -7.96 8.53 3.52
N ALA A 209 -8.83 7.71 2.93
CA ALA A 209 -10.10 8.19 2.37
C ALA A 209 -11.06 8.72 3.46
N GLU A 210 -10.89 8.24 4.70
CA GLU A 210 -11.73 8.52 5.87
C GLU A 210 -10.95 9.31 6.95
N LYS A 211 -9.91 10.06 6.55
CA LYS A 211 -9.06 10.84 7.48
C LYS A 211 -8.57 12.16 6.85
N PRO A 212 -8.69 13.31 7.53
CA PRO A 212 -8.18 14.59 7.01
C PRO A 212 -6.68 14.54 6.67
N LEU A 213 -6.32 14.96 5.46
CA LEU A 213 -4.94 14.85 4.93
C LEU A 213 -3.92 15.68 5.71
N ALA A 214 -4.34 16.81 6.28
CA ALA A 214 -3.54 17.62 7.20
C ALA A 214 -3.16 16.85 8.49
N GLY A 215 -3.97 15.86 8.89
CA GLY A 215 -3.77 15.00 10.06
C GLY A 215 -2.93 13.74 9.81
N LEU A 216 -2.35 13.55 8.62
CA LEU A 216 -1.47 12.42 8.34
C LEU A 216 -0.10 12.61 9.01
N THR A 217 0.28 11.64 9.86
CA THR A 217 1.61 11.55 10.46
C THR A 217 2.67 11.17 9.41
N PRO A 218 3.98 11.40 9.65
CA PRO A 218 5.00 11.12 8.64
C PRO A 218 5.01 9.67 8.08
N PRO A 219 4.80 8.60 8.86
CA PRO A 219 4.63 7.26 8.31
C PRO A 219 3.39 7.11 7.43
N GLU A 220 2.27 7.76 7.78
CA GLU A 220 1.05 7.70 6.98
C GLU A 220 1.16 8.49 5.66
N LYS A 221 1.97 9.56 5.65
CA LYS A 221 2.33 10.26 4.40
C LYS A 221 3.22 9.38 3.51
N VAL A 222 4.09 8.55 4.09
CA VAL A 222 4.83 7.52 3.33
C VAL A 222 3.89 6.42 2.81
N ASP A 223 2.92 5.94 3.61
CA ASP A 223 1.91 4.98 3.16
C ASP A 223 1.10 5.52 1.96
N LEU A 224 0.70 6.79 1.98
CA LEU A 224 0.00 7.46 0.86
C LEU A 224 0.90 7.62 -0.38
N LEU A 225 2.14 8.09 -0.21
CA LEU A 225 3.13 8.27 -1.29
C LEU A 225 3.68 6.95 -1.87
N ARG A 226 3.12 5.79 -1.46
CA ARG A 226 3.31 4.51 -2.15
C ARG A 226 2.28 4.27 -3.26
N ILE A 227 1.11 4.91 -3.21
CA ILE A 227 0.00 4.67 -4.14
C ILE A 227 -0.34 5.89 -5.02
N VAL A 228 0.12 7.08 -4.64
CA VAL A 228 0.07 8.30 -5.46
C VAL A 228 1.42 9.02 -5.47
N THR A 229 1.63 9.90 -6.44
CA THR A 229 2.87 10.68 -6.56
C THR A 229 2.90 11.88 -5.60
N ALA A 230 4.07 12.51 -5.48
CA ALA A 230 4.21 13.77 -4.74
C ALA A 230 3.51 14.97 -5.42
N GLY A 231 3.13 14.87 -6.70
CA GLY A 231 2.30 15.86 -7.39
C GLY A 231 0.84 15.72 -6.95
N ASP A 232 0.27 14.52 -7.10
CA ASP A 232 -1.11 14.24 -6.67
C ASP A 232 -1.32 14.56 -5.19
N TYR A 233 -0.34 14.28 -4.33
CA TYR A 233 -0.42 14.65 -2.91
C TYR A 233 -0.33 16.17 -2.64
N ALA A 234 0.28 16.96 -3.54
CA ALA A 234 0.23 18.41 -3.45
C ALA A 234 -1.18 18.91 -3.82
N ASP A 235 -1.72 18.43 -4.95
CA ASP A 235 -3.05 18.79 -5.45
C ASP A 235 -4.16 18.40 -4.47
N MET A 236 -4.07 17.21 -3.87
CA MET A 236 -4.93 16.76 -2.76
C MET A 236 -4.85 17.68 -1.51
N GLN A 237 -3.69 18.27 -1.21
CA GLN A 237 -3.54 19.19 -0.08
C GLN A 237 -4.09 20.60 -0.40
N GLU A 238 -4.10 21.02 -1.66
CA GLU A 238 -4.76 22.25 -2.11
C GLU A 238 -6.29 22.10 -2.13
N PHE A 239 -6.79 20.94 -2.56
CA PHE A 239 -8.22 20.62 -2.57
C PHE A 239 -8.77 20.25 -1.18
N GLY A 240 -7.95 19.64 -0.32
CA GLY A 240 -8.27 19.29 1.07
C GLY A 240 -8.81 17.86 1.29
N SER A 241 -9.26 17.17 0.24
CA SER A 241 -9.77 15.79 0.31
C SER A 241 -8.78 14.76 -0.26
N TYR A 242 -9.03 13.47 0.03
CA TYR A 242 -8.46 12.36 -0.73
C TYR A 242 -9.37 12.03 -1.93
N ASN A 243 -8.88 12.33 -3.14
CA ASN A 243 -9.63 12.19 -4.39
C ASN A 243 -9.23 10.98 -5.27
N PHE A 244 -8.26 10.17 -4.85
CA PHE A 244 -7.82 8.97 -5.58
C PHE A 244 -8.67 7.73 -5.23
N TYR A 245 -8.35 6.56 -5.79
CA TYR A 245 -9.19 5.37 -5.70
C TYR A 245 -9.43 4.86 -4.27
N ARG A 246 -10.67 4.45 -4.00
CA ARG A 246 -11.16 3.85 -2.75
C ARG A 246 -11.99 2.59 -3.03
N VAL A 247 -11.88 1.59 -2.17
CA VAL A 247 -12.63 0.31 -2.19
C VAL A 247 -13.46 0.17 -0.93
N GLY A 248 -14.75 -0.14 -1.08
CA GLY A 248 -15.68 -0.39 0.03
C GLY A 248 -16.26 -1.81 -0.01
N ILE A 249 -16.14 -2.55 1.09
CA ILE A 249 -16.69 -3.91 1.24
C ILE A 249 -17.60 -3.96 2.49
N THR A 250 -18.83 -4.46 2.35
CA THR A 250 -19.78 -4.60 3.46
C THR A 250 -19.42 -5.77 4.40
N PRO A 251 -19.90 -5.81 5.67
CA PRO A 251 -19.62 -6.89 6.61
C PRO A 251 -19.98 -8.31 6.14
N ASP A 252 -20.97 -8.45 5.24
CA ASP A 252 -21.38 -9.71 4.61
C ASP A 252 -20.61 -10.03 3.31
N GLY A 253 -19.67 -9.16 2.90
CA GLY A 253 -18.72 -9.42 1.82
C GLY A 253 -19.14 -8.91 0.44
N GLN A 254 -20.18 -8.08 0.32
CA GLN A 254 -20.47 -7.40 -0.96
C GLN A 254 -19.39 -6.34 -1.23
N TRP A 255 -18.79 -6.38 -2.42
CA TRP A 255 -18.00 -5.28 -2.94
C TRP A 255 -18.93 -4.14 -3.35
N LYS A 256 -19.06 -3.10 -2.50
CA LYS A 256 -20.01 -1.99 -2.67
C LYS A 256 -19.52 -0.99 -3.73
N PHE A 257 -18.24 -0.64 -3.69
CA PHE A 257 -17.63 0.27 -4.67
C PHE A 257 -16.13 0.02 -4.89
N PHE A 258 -15.65 0.45 -6.06
CA PHE A 258 -14.25 0.77 -6.36
C PHE A 258 -14.23 1.99 -7.28
N VAL A 259 -14.07 3.18 -6.70
CA VAL A 259 -14.23 4.48 -7.39
C VAL A 259 -13.10 5.42 -7.02
N THR A 260 -12.84 6.45 -7.83
CA THR A 260 -12.10 7.63 -7.40
C THR A 260 -12.84 8.36 -6.27
N GLY A 261 -12.12 9.17 -5.50
CA GLY A 261 -12.71 10.10 -4.55
C GLY A 261 -13.38 11.30 -5.22
N GLU A 262 -13.81 12.24 -4.39
CA GLU A 262 -14.27 13.58 -4.80
C GLU A 262 -13.34 14.64 -4.19
#